data_AF-A0A7Z8P2K1-F1
#
_entry.id   AF-A0A7Z8P2K1-F1
#
_cell.length_a   1.000
_cell.length_b   1.000
_cell.length_c   1.000
_cell.angle_alpha   90.00
_cell.angle_beta   90.00
_cell.angle_gamma   90.00
#
_symmetry.space_group_name_H-M   'P 1'
#
loop_
_entity.id
_entity.type
_entity.pdbx_description
1 polymer ?
#
loop_
_entity_poly.entity_id
_entity_poly.type
_entity_poly.pdbx_seq_one_letter_code
_entity_poly.pdbx_strand_id
1 'polypeptide(L)'
;MLDYTEEFGTSGEITVEINGQELKLPGSSTLEDAIKVSNAPYKKGTAIGILIEKEDQKSQASKEYLVKTSKGEFKIELLDESSPSSKRWISIFKDLTELPVRWTNKDVLAFGPFSTDMETTRDNSEMERFTLLFGAGGGDAANTHLIVSKTRHSAEYGAPEDGVFARLISGKHVISDLDRGDRILSVEPVVEWEKAGEHISTTDLSTKLEDGYRIFTYIKIEIDPLAPEGAEFFFAVTKDGTFHIDYLSTSFISDHRFKGELVTYENFEARSTGSVFVRTVGYGAGKLFISTDARTSSIMHSVIGHVVQGIELARIAEKGQKVMVESVPDRIMLLGMTNADAEAQMAQKDIEVTREGYTGDDGFIVKQSPSTTIEILHEKKVTVQGVDPEMLVEIELYDDLAPKTLDFFRHAVGLQYDPVGLLPVMMTYENTYIFKAEKPAESYKEIFPENTPAKAIAGEIGVTNQAAKRAGMIGVKLVDDDLFGPTGERLGNTNIIGKILDPEKLKHFKDDDLMYVLESSKEE
;
A
#
# COMPACT_ATOMS: atom_id res chain seq x y z
N MET A 1 -23.42 -22.53 59.91
CA MET A 1 -24.11 -21.45 59.18
C MET A 1 -23.06 -20.37 58.92
N LEU A 2 -22.33 -20.53 57.84
CA LEU A 2 -21.34 -19.58 57.31
C LEU A 2 -21.55 -19.67 55.80
N ASP A 3 -22.34 -18.74 55.27
CA ASP A 3 -22.56 -18.59 53.84
C ASP A 3 -21.29 -18.00 53.23
N TYR A 4 -20.62 -18.81 52.41
CA TYR A 4 -19.71 -18.33 51.38
C TYR A 4 -20.58 -17.87 50.21
N THR A 5 -20.75 -16.56 50.06
CA THR A 5 -21.23 -15.96 48.82
C THR A 5 -19.99 -15.62 48.00
N GLU A 6 -19.73 -16.40 46.96
CA GLU A 6 -18.86 -16.00 45.85
C GLU A 6 -19.48 -14.76 45.19
N GLU A 7 -18.78 -13.64 45.26
CA GLU A 7 -19.06 -12.46 44.43
C GLU A 7 -18.77 -12.83 42.97
N PHE A 8 -19.82 -13.08 42.20
CA PHE A 8 -19.75 -13.06 40.73
C PHE A 8 -19.34 -11.65 40.30
N GLY A 9 -18.11 -11.53 39.80
CA GLY A 9 -17.57 -10.28 39.27
C GLY A 9 -18.49 -9.69 38.21
N THR A 10 -18.78 -8.41 38.37
CA THR A 10 -19.44 -7.56 37.38
C THR A 10 -18.69 -7.65 36.06
N SER A 11 -19.30 -8.23 35.02
CA SER A 11 -18.84 -8.11 33.64
C SER A 11 -19.06 -6.66 33.21
N GLY A 12 -18.09 -5.79 33.48
CA GLY A 12 -18.10 -4.40 32.99
C GLY A 12 -18.17 -4.37 31.47
N GLU A 13 -18.76 -3.33 30.88
CA GLU A 13 -18.58 -3.05 29.45
C GLU A 13 -17.23 -2.34 29.25
N ILE A 14 -16.55 -2.65 28.15
CA ILE A 14 -15.37 -1.94 27.66
C ILE A 14 -15.73 -1.23 26.35
N THR A 15 -15.06 -0.11 26.09
CA THR A 15 -15.16 0.67 24.87
C THR A 15 -13.81 0.58 24.15
N VAL A 16 -13.81 0.09 22.93
CA VAL A 16 -12.61 -0.01 22.07
C VAL A 16 -12.86 0.71 20.76
N GLU A 17 -11.81 1.12 20.07
CA GLU A 17 -11.90 1.64 18.70
C GLU A 17 -11.29 0.62 17.75
N ILE A 18 -11.99 0.24 16.69
CA ILE A 18 -11.44 -0.63 15.63
C ILE A 18 -11.51 0.09 14.29
N ASN A 19 -10.34 0.32 13.68
CA ASN A 19 -10.18 1.06 12.43
C ASN A 19 -10.91 2.43 12.43
N GLY A 20 -10.94 3.12 13.57
CA GLY A 20 -11.64 4.41 13.74
C GLY A 20 -13.12 4.30 14.10
N GLN A 21 -13.67 3.09 14.26
CA GLN A 21 -15.04 2.87 14.72
C GLN A 21 -15.08 2.49 16.21
N GLU A 22 -15.74 3.30 17.03
CA GLU A 22 -15.96 3.00 18.45
C GLU A 22 -16.97 1.85 18.63
N LEU A 23 -16.65 0.93 19.55
CA LEU A 23 -17.41 -0.27 19.81
C LEU A 23 -17.46 -0.59 21.30
N LYS A 24 -18.67 -0.87 21.81
CA LYS A 24 -18.89 -1.35 23.17
C LYS A 24 -18.95 -2.87 23.18
N LEU A 25 -18.15 -3.49 24.04
CA LEU A 25 -18.04 -4.93 24.18
C LEU A 25 -18.12 -5.34 25.65
N PRO A 26 -18.50 -6.59 25.96
CA PRO A 26 -18.30 -7.15 27.29
C PRO A 26 -16.81 -7.12 27.70
N GLY A 27 -16.53 -6.88 28.98
CA GLY A 27 -15.18 -6.67 29.54
C GLY A 27 -14.27 -7.91 29.61
N SER A 28 -14.61 -8.95 28.87
CA SER A 28 -13.78 -10.12 28.61
C SER A 28 -13.68 -10.46 27.12
N SER A 29 -14.12 -9.54 26.25
CA SER A 29 -14.09 -9.72 24.81
C SER A 29 -12.66 -9.77 24.29
N THR A 30 -12.52 -10.51 23.20
CA THR A 30 -11.26 -10.75 22.50
C THR A 30 -11.17 -9.92 21.22
N LEU A 31 -9.99 -9.89 20.61
CA LEU A 31 -9.83 -9.35 19.24
C LEU A 31 -10.79 -10.02 18.25
N GLU A 32 -10.99 -11.33 18.36
CA GLU A 32 -11.94 -12.05 17.50
C GLU A 32 -13.36 -11.50 17.63
N ASP A 33 -13.81 -11.24 18.87
CA ASP A 33 -15.13 -10.66 19.12
C ASP A 33 -15.27 -9.26 18.52
N ALA A 34 -14.25 -8.41 18.71
CA ALA A 34 -14.25 -7.05 18.17
C ALA A 34 -14.32 -7.04 16.64
N ILE A 35 -13.54 -7.90 15.98
CA ILE A 35 -13.54 -8.03 14.51
C ILE A 35 -14.91 -8.53 14.01
N LYS A 36 -15.47 -9.55 14.65
CA LYS A 36 -16.79 -10.11 14.24
C LYS A 36 -17.93 -9.11 14.41
N VAL A 37 -17.97 -8.39 15.54
CA VAL A 37 -19.05 -7.45 15.84
C VAL A 37 -18.96 -6.19 14.94
N SER A 38 -17.75 -5.70 14.67
CA SER A 38 -17.53 -4.55 13.78
C SER A 38 -17.59 -4.90 12.29
N ASN A 39 -17.50 -6.19 11.94
CA ASN A 39 -17.26 -6.66 10.58
C ASN A 39 -16.01 -5.99 9.96
N ALA A 40 -14.96 -5.81 10.78
CA ALA A 40 -13.71 -5.20 10.35
C ALA A 40 -12.99 -6.09 9.32
N PRO A 41 -12.39 -5.51 8.26
CA PRO A 41 -11.56 -6.25 7.33
C PRO A 41 -10.39 -6.94 8.06
N TYR A 42 -10.25 -8.24 7.86
CA TYR A 42 -9.15 -9.02 8.42
C TYR A 42 -8.83 -10.23 7.54
N LYS A 43 -7.54 -10.50 7.35
CA LYS A 43 -7.05 -11.69 6.65
C LYS A 43 -6.27 -12.58 7.61
N LYS A 44 -6.57 -13.88 7.62
CA LYS A 44 -5.95 -14.84 8.55
C LYS A 44 -4.41 -14.78 8.45
N GLY A 45 -3.78 -14.66 9.62
CA GLY A 45 -2.32 -14.62 9.75
C GLY A 45 -1.69 -13.27 9.41
N THR A 46 -2.47 -12.21 9.17
CA THR A 46 -1.95 -10.84 9.15
C THR A 46 -1.86 -10.26 10.55
N ALA A 47 -0.86 -9.42 10.78
CA ALA A 47 -0.68 -8.71 12.03
C ALA A 47 -1.81 -7.69 12.25
N ILE A 48 -2.19 -7.55 13.51
CA ILE A 48 -3.11 -6.56 14.05
C ILE A 48 -2.30 -5.69 15.00
N GLY A 49 -2.41 -4.37 14.81
CA GLY A 49 -1.81 -3.40 15.71
C GLY A 49 -2.81 -2.99 16.78
N ILE A 50 -2.39 -3.00 18.03
CA ILE A 50 -3.15 -2.43 19.15
C ILE A 50 -2.34 -1.28 19.72
N LEU A 51 -2.96 -0.12 19.80
CA LEU A 51 -2.43 1.05 20.50
C LEU A 51 -3.14 1.19 21.85
N ILE A 52 -2.34 1.26 22.90
CA ILE A 52 -2.79 1.41 24.29
C ILE A 52 -2.56 2.86 24.69
N GLU A 53 -3.59 3.69 24.54
CA GLU A 53 -3.53 5.09 24.95
C GLU A 53 -3.64 5.18 26.49
N LYS A 54 -2.63 5.75 27.14
CA LYS A 54 -2.72 6.08 28.57
C LYS A 54 -3.54 7.38 28.70
N GLU A 55 -4.57 7.40 29.55
CA GLU A 55 -5.45 8.57 29.77
C GLU A 55 -4.68 9.88 30.02
N ASP A 56 -3.47 9.80 30.59
CA ASP A 56 -2.59 10.94 30.85
C ASP A 56 -1.98 11.61 29.60
N GLN A 57 -2.14 11.05 28.40
CA GLN A 57 -1.55 11.59 27.17
C GLN A 57 -2.50 12.42 26.30
N LYS A 58 -3.81 12.40 26.56
CA LYS A 58 -4.79 13.28 25.86
C LYS A 58 -4.53 14.78 26.11
N SER A 59 -3.69 15.10 27.09
CA SER A 59 -3.39 16.47 27.57
C SER A 59 -1.95 16.92 27.30
N GLN A 60 -1.09 16.10 26.67
CA GLN A 60 0.26 16.56 26.31
C GLN A 60 0.20 17.46 25.08
N ALA A 61 0.66 18.70 25.24
CA ALA A 61 0.83 19.66 24.16
C ALA A 61 1.56 18.99 22.99
N SER A 62 0.90 18.87 21.83
CA SER A 62 1.62 18.56 20.62
C SER A 62 2.43 19.79 20.22
N LYS A 63 3.67 19.57 19.81
CA LYS A 63 4.54 20.60 19.25
C LYS A 63 4.15 20.97 17.82
N GLU A 64 3.49 20.06 17.11
CA GLU A 64 3.18 20.17 15.69
C GLU A 64 1.68 20.11 15.42
N TYR A 65 1.19 20.89 14.46
CA TYR A 65 -0.23 20.92 14.08
C TYR A 65 -0.37 20.89 12.56
N LEU A 66 -1.27 20.06 12.06
CA LEU A 66 -1.69 20.03 10.67
C LEU A 66 -2.89 20.97 10.51
N VAL A 67 -2.77 21.93 9.60
CA VAL A 67 -3.81 22.91 9.28
C VAL A 67 -4.35 22.58 7.88
N LYS A 68 -5.62 22.16 7.81
CA LYS A 68 -6.31 21.85 6.56
C LYS A 68 -7.03 23.08 6.05
N THR A 69 -6.89 23.39 4.77
CA THR A 69 -7.50 24.57 4.13
C THR A 69 -8.25 24.18 2.85
N SER A 70 -9.01 25.11 2.27
CA SER A 70 -9.69 24.91 0.99
C SER A 70 -8.75 24.67 -0.21
N LYS A 71 -7.44 24.89 -0.07
CA LYS A 71 -6.43 24.70 -1.14
C LYS A 71 -5.30 23.74 -0.77
N GLY A 72 -5.54 22.86 0.20
CA GLY A 72 -4.56 21.89 0.67
C GLY A 72 -4.18 22.13 2.13
N GLU A 73 -3.09 21.49 2.55
CA GLU A 73 -2.71 21.43 3.96
C GLU A 73 -1.28 21.90 4.21
N PHE A 74 -1.06 22.48 5.39
CA PHE A 74 0.27 22.86 5.83
C PHE A 74 0.45 22.50 7.30
N LYS A 75 1.70 22.26 7.69
CA LYS A 75 2.04 21.90 9.06
C LYS A 75 2.81 23.02 9.74
N ILE A 76 2.46 23.32 10.98
CA ILE A 76 3.18 24.26 11.83
C ILE A 76 3.84 23.56 13.01
N GLU A 77 4.91 24.16 13.53
CA GLU A 77 5.60 23.78 14.76
C GLU A 77 5.61 24.97 15.72
N LEU A 78 5.23 24.74 16.98
CA LEU A 78 5.34 25.72 18.05
C LEU A 78 6.83 25.93 18.40
N LEU A 79 7.25 27.20 18.49
CA LEU A 79 8.64 27.56 18.78
C LEU A 79 8.99 27.34 20.26
N ASP A 80 8.06 27.68 21.15
CA ASP A 80 8.16 27.51 22.60
C ASP A 80 6.77 27.24 23.17
N GLU A 81 6.51 26.00 23.60
CA GLU A 81 5.23 25.55 24.18
C GLU A 81 4.88 26.27 25.49
N SER A 82 5.88 26.84 26.18
CA SER A 82 5.68 27.54 27.44
C SER A 82 5.22 29.00 27.25
N SER A 83 5.38 29.55 26.05
CA SER A 83 5.00 30.92 25.71
C SER A 83 3.48 31.16 25.83
N PRO A 84 3.04 32.36 26.23
CA PRO A 84 1.62 32.72 26.28
C PRO A 84 0.88 32.47 24.97
N SER A 85 1.47 32.81 23.83
CA SER A 85 0.87 32.60 22.51
C SER A 85 0.78 31.13 22.12
N SER A 86 1.76 30.28 22.44
CA SER A 86 1.62 28.83 22.24
C SER A 86 0.52 28.22 23.11
N LYS A 87 0.42 28.62 24.39
CA LYS A 87 -0.67 28.16 25.27
C LYS A 87 -2.04 28.57 24.75
N ARG A 88 -2.14 29.79 24.22
CA ARG A 88 -3.33 30.31 23.55
C ARG A 88 -3.68 29.49 22.31
N TRP A 89 -2.71 29.17 21.47
CA TRP A 89 -2.92 28.26 20.33
C TRP A 89 -3.49 26.92 20.79
N ILE A 90 -2.85 26.30 21.79
CA ILE A 90 -3.28 25.00 22.35
C ILE A 90 -4.72 25.06 22.89
N SER A 91 -5.16 26.19 23.45
CA SER A 91 -6.53 26.30 23.98
C SER A 91 -7.59 26.55 22.91
N ILE A 92 -7.24 27.10 21.73
CA ILE A 92 -8.23 27.52 20.72
C ILE A 92 -8.17 26.72 19.41
N PHE A 93 -7.13 25.92 19.14
CA PHE A 93 -6.93 25.35 17.80
C PHE A 93 -8.12 24.51 17.31
N LYS A 94 -8.81 23.80 18.21
CA LYS A 94 -10.00 23.00 17.89
C LYS A 94 -11.19 23.85 17.42
N ASP A 95 -11.23 25.10 17.85
CA ASP A 95 -12.30 26.04 17.53
C ASP A 95 -12.02 26.81 16.22
N LEU A 96 -10.79 26.70 15.67
CA LEU A 96 -10.39 27.34 14.41
C LEU A 96 -10.93 26.57 13.19
N THR A 97 -12.25 26.44 13.12
CA THR A 97 -12.98 25.77 12.04
C THR A 97 -13.68 26.80 11.16
N GLU A 98 -13.72 26.54 9.85
CA GLU A 98 -14.30 27.44 8.84
C GLU A 98 -13.75 28.89 8.89
N LEU A 99 -12.51 29.07 9.36
CA LEU A 99 -11.92 30.38 9.59
C LEU A 99 -11.45 31.01 8.26
N PRO A 100 -12.06 32.12 7.80
CA PRO A 100 -11.76 32.65 6.47
C PRO A 100 -10.44 33.42 6.43
N VAL A 101 -9.84 33.47 5.24
CA VAL A 101 -8.81 34.45 4.92
C VAL A 101 -9.44 35.83 4.91
N ARG A 102 -9.17 36.65 5.93
CA ARG A 102 -9.72 38.00 6.03
C ARG A 102 -9.05 38.94 5.04
N TRP A 103 -7.73 38.86 4.94
CA TRP A 103 -6.94 39.68 4.06
C TRP A 103 -5.59 39.03 3.76
N THR A 104 -5.00 39.42 2.64
CA THR A 104 -3.66 39.03 2.23
C THR A 104 -3.02 40.17 1.46
N ASN A 105 -1.69 40.25 1.51
CA ASN A 105 -0.87 41.11 0.67
C ASN A 105 0.41 40.35 0.27
N LYS A 106 1.41 41.06 -0.28
CA LYS A 106 2.67 40.44 -0.70
C LYS A 106 3.48 39.83 0.46
N ASP A 107 3.29 40.33 1.68
CA ASP A 107 4.13 40.02 2.84
C ASP A 107 3.46 39.02 3.78
N VAL A 108 2.13 38.98 3.86
CA VAL A 108 1.39 38.12 4.80
C VAL A 108 0.02 37.63 4.28
N LEU A 109 -0.47 36.59 4.95
CA LEU A 109 -1.82 36.04 4.88
C LEU A 109 -2.44 36.10 6.29
N ALA A 110 -3.67 36.57 6.45
CA ALA A 110 -4.33 36.68 7.74
C ALA A 110 -5.67 35.95 7.76
N PHE A 111 -5.81 34.97 8.65
CA PHE A 111 -7.07 34.28 8.94
C PHE A 111 -7.79 34.92 10.12
N GLY A 112 -9.10 35.08 10.03
CA GLY A 112 -9.88 35.69 11.10
C GLY A 112 -11.18 36.35 10.64
N PRO A 113 -11.87 37.06 11.55
CA PRO A 113 -11.48 37.28 12.94
C PRO A 113 -11.92 36.16 13.88
N PHE A 114 -11.29 36.06 15.05
CA PHE A 114 -11.73 35.29 16.20
C PHE A 114 -11.42 36.04 17.51
N SER A 115 -12.08 35.68 18.60
CA SER A 115 -11.92 36.34 19.89
C SER A 115 -10.84 35.68 20.73
N THR A 116 -9.97 36.48 21.35
CA THR A 116 -9.00 35.99 22.33
C THR A 116 -8.87 36.96 23.51
N ASP A 117 -8.16 36.55 24.57
CA ASP A 117 -7.83 37.39 25.74
C ASP A 117 -6.42 38.02 25.68
N MET A 118 -5.85 38.25 24.49
CA MET A 118 -4.46 38.71 24.36
C MET A 118 -4.29 40.19 24.67
N GLU A 119 -3.19 40.52 25.33
CA GLU A 119 -2.72 41.90 25.47
C GLU A 119 -1.84 42.27 24.28
N THR A 120 -2.09 43.43 23.68
CA THR A 120 -1.45 43.84 22.42
C THR A 120 -0.46 44.97 22.65
N THR A 121 0.70 44.91 22.02
CA THR A 121 1.63 46.05 21.95
C THR A 121 1.45 46.81 20.63
N ARG A 122 1.98 48.04 20.56
CA ARG A 122 2.04 48.86 19.33
C ARG A 122 3.42 48.83 18.69
N ASP A 123 4.24 47.87 19.07
CA ASP A 123 5.59 47.73 18.54
C ASP A 123 5.55 47.00 17.20
N ASN A 124 6.55 47.28 16.36
CA ASN A 124 6.73 46.51 15.13
C ASN A 124 7.14 45.08 15.48
N SER A 125 6.47 44.09 14.89
CA SER A 125 6.86 42.70 14.97
C SER A 125 7.77 42.36 13.80
N GLU A 126 8.98 41.88 14.07
CA GLU A 126 9.83 41.28 13.05
C GLU A 126 9.36 39.85 12.75
N MET A 127 9.05 39.58 11.48
CA MET A 127 8.67 38.26 11.02
C MET A 127 9.69 37.74 10.02
N GLU A 128 10.27 36.57 10.32
CA GLU A 128 10.96 35.76 9.32
C GLU A 128 9.94 35.16 8.34
N ARG A 129 10.41 34.64 7.21
CA ARG A 129 9.53 34.00 6.23
C ARG A 129 8.90 32.73 6.80
N PHE A 130 7.59 32.54 6.61
CA PHE A 130 6.81 31.38 7.04
C PHE A 130 6.76 31.20 8.56
N THR A 131 6.58 32.29 9.29
CA THR A 131 6.31 32.30 10.72
C THR A 131 4.90 32.80 10.99
N LEU A 132 4.39 32.48 12.18
CA LEU A 132 3.04 32.79 12.60
C LEU A 132 3.04 33.62 13.87
N LEU A 133 2.16 34.62 13.92
CA LEU A 133 1.86 35.40 15.10
C LEU A 133 0.36 35.69 15.22
N PHE A 134 -0.10 36.04 16.41
CA PHE A 134 -1.43 36.60 16.61
C PHE A 134 -1.40 38.11 16.45
N GLY A 135 -2.38 38.69 15.75
CA GLY A 135 -2.50 40.14 15.59
C GLY A 135 -3.93 40.64 15.83
N ALA A 136 -4.08 41.68 16.64
CA ALA A 136 -5.37 42.30 16.91
C ALA A 136 -5.66 43.41 15.90
N GLY A 137 -6.69 43.21 15.07
CA GLY A 137 -7.14 44.23 14.14
C GLY A 137 -7.65 45.46 14.89
N GLY A 138 -6.94 46.58 14.81
CA GLY A 138 -7.29 47.81 15.53
C GLY A 138 -6.97 47.80 17.03
N GLY A 139 -6.16 46.83 17.50
CA GLY A 139 -5.83 46.68 18.92
C GLY A 139 -6.95 46.08 19.77
N ASP A 140 -7.98 45.49 19.13
CA ASP A 140 -9.08 44.80 19.81
C ASP A 140 -8.85 43.28 19.79
N ALA A 141 -8.71 42.68 20.98
CA ALA A 141 -8.51 41.24 21.14
C ALA A 141 -9.74 40.41 20.72
N ALA A 142 -10.94 41.01 20.67
CA ALA A 142 -12.12 40.37 20.08
C ALA A 142 -12.02 40.26 18.54
N ASN A 143 -11.08 40.96 17.93
CA ASN A 143 -10.80 41.00 16.50
C ASN A 143 -9.40 40.43 16.18
N THR A 144 -9.06 39.30 16.79
CA THR A 144 -7.78 38.62 16.60
C THR A 144 -7.71 37.92 15.25
N HIS A 145 -6.54 37.94 14.64
CA HIS A 145 -6.20 37.23 13.41
C HIS A 145 -4.97 36.36 13.62
N LEU A 146 -4.92 35.22 12.93
CA LEU A 146 -3.72 34.42 12.77
C LEU A 146 -2.98 34.92 11.54
N ILE A 147 -1.82 35.53 11.74
CA ILE A 147 -1.00 36.14 10.67
C ILE A 147 0.13 35.19 10.31
N VAL A 148 0.21 34.82 9.03
CA VAL A 148 1.25 33.95 8.46
C VAL A 148 2.09 34.77 7.49
N SER A 149 3.41 34.80 7.69
CA SER A 149 4.32 35.55 6.81
C SER A 149 4.65 34.81 5.52
N LYS A 150 4.55 35.53 4.38
CA LYS A 150 4.98 35.10 3.03
C LYS A 150 6.42 35.49 2.73
N THR A 151 6.89 36.59 3.32
CA THR A 151 8.23 37.18 3.17
C THR A 151 8.77 37.63 4.54
N ARG A 152 10.09 37.87 4.63
CA ARG A 152 10.67 38.53 5.80
C ARG A 152 10.31 40.01 5.77
N HIS A 153 9.77 40.54 6.85
CA HIS A 153 9.37 41.95 6.97
C HIS A 153 9.22 42.37 8.44
N SER A 154 8.98 43.66 8.66
CA SER A 154 8.68 44.24 9.97
C SER A 154 7.47 45.16 9.83
N ALA A 155 6.45 44.95 10.66
CA ALA A 155 5.22 45.74 10.64
C ALA A 155 4.49 45.67 12.00
N GLU A 156 3.62 46.65 12.25
CA GLU A 156 2.75 46.69 13.43
C GLU A 156 1.48 45.85 13.17
N TYR A 157 1.26 44.83 14.00
CA TYR A 157 0.11 43.93 13.88
C TYR A 157 -0.79 43.91 15.12
N GLY A 158 -0.51 44.72 16.13
CA GLY A 158 -1.17 44.59 17.44
C GLY A 158 -0.90 43.22 18.05
N ALA A 159 0.35 42.76 17.96
CA ALA A 159 0.77 41.44 18.43
C ALA A 159 1.01 41.43 19.95
N PRO A 160 0.95 40.27 20.61
CA PRO A 160 1.39 40.14 21.99
C PRO A 160 2.91 40.31 22.10
N GLU A 161 3.41 40.61 23.31
CA GLU A 161 4.83 40.90 23.58
C GLU A 161 5.76 39.73 23.18
N ASP A 162 5.28 38.48 23.29
CA ASP A 162 6.02 37.28 22.90
C ASP A 162 6.08 37.07 21.38
N GLY A 163 5.29 37.82 20.60
CA GLY A 163 5.39 37.93 19.15
C GLY A 163 5.13 36.63 18.40
N VAL A 164 6.12 36.19 17.61
CA VAL A 164 6.03 34.98 16.78
C VAL A 164 6.05 33.74 17.66
N PHE A 165 5.03 32.88 17.54
CA PHE A 165 4.89 31.69 18.38
C PHE A 165 5.08 30.37 17.63
N ALA A 166 4.94 30.38 16.29
CA ALA A 166 5.05 29.17 15.49
C ALA A 166 5.73 29.42 14.13
N ARG A 167 6.16 28.33 13.49
CA ARG A 167 6.72 28.35 12.13
C ARG A 167 6.10 27.26 11.25
N LEU A 168 6.05 27.52 9.95
CA LEU A 168 5.59 26.54 8.96
C LEU A 168 6.73 25.55 8.63
N ILE A 169 6.47 24.26 8.84
CA ILE A 169 7.44 23.18 8.61
C ILE A 169 7.15 22.37 7.35
N SER A 170 5.90 22.32 6.87
CA SER A 170 5.52 21.74 5.57
C SER A 170 4.37 22.53 4.90
N GLY A 171 4.08 22.28 3.62
CA GLY A 171 2.96 22.93 2.91
C GLY A 171 3.18 24.41 2.56
N LYS A 172 4.44 24.87 2.43
CA LYS A 172 4.79 26.28 2.16
C LYS A 172 4.18 26.85 0.86
N HIS A 173 3.94 26.00 -0.14
CA HIS A 173 3.32 26.41 -1.40
C HIS A 173 1.84 26.81 -1.19
N VAL A 174 1.11 26.10 -0.32
CA VAL A 174 -0.30 26.39 0.02
C VAL A 174 -0.49 27.83 0.48
N ILE A 175 0.44 28.38 1.28
CA ILE A 175 0.39 29.78 1.74
C ILE A 175 0.42 30.79 0.59
N SER A 176 1.07 30.44 -0.52
CA SER A 176 1.15 31.30 -1.71
C SER A 176 -0.14 31.26 -2.53
N ASP A 177 -0.87 30.15 -2.49
CA ASP A 177 -2.05 29.90 -3.33
C ASP A 177 -3.36 30.37 -2.67
N LEU A 178 -3.37 30.54 -1.34
CA LEU A 178 -4.52 31.02 -0.58
C LEU A 178 -4.81 32.53 -0.77
N ASP A 179 -6.09 32.87 -0.95
CA ASP A 179 -6.60 34.24 -1.09
C ASP A 179 -7.93 34.44 -0.33
N ARG A 180 -8.56 35.62 -0.38
CA ARG A 180 -9.76 36.02 0.39
C ARG A 180 -10.99 35.11 0.26
N GLY A 181 -11.03 34.20 -0.72
CA GLY A 181 -12.11 33.21 -0.87
C GLY A 181 -11.89 31.93 -0.06
N ASP A 182 -10.68 31.74 0.47
CA ASP A 182 -10.24 30.51 1.10
C ASP A 182 -10.40 30.54 2.62
N ARG A 183 -10.30 29.37 3.26
CA ARG A 183 -10.50 29.20 4.70
C ARG A 183 -9.69 28.05 5.28
N ILE A 184 -9.45 28.10 6.59
CA ILE A 184 -9.07 26.93 7.39
C ILE A 184 -10.34 26.10 7.61
N LEU A 185 -10.27 24.81 7.31
CA LEU A 185 -11.35 23.84 7.49
C LEU A 185 -11.25 23.21 8.88
N SER A 186 -10.05 22.76 9.26
CA SER A 186 -9.76 22.18 10.57
C SER A 186 -8.28 22.33 10.94
N VAL A 187 -8.00 22.17 12.23
CA VAL A 187 -6.65 22.08 12.78
C VAL A 187 -6.55 20.84 13.67
N GLU A 188 -5.57 19.99 13.39
CA GLU A 188 -5.38 18.71 14.06
C GLU A 188 -3.97 18.67 14.69
N PRO A 189 -3.82 18.26 15.96
CA PRO A 189 -2.50 18.08 16.54
C PRO A 189 -1.83 16.89 15.86
N VAL A 190 -0.57 17.06 15.47
CA VAL A 190 0.24 15.95 14.97
C VAL A 190 0.74 15.19 16.19
N VAL A 191 0.19 14.01 16.43
CA VAL A 191 0.69 13.15 17.52
C VAL A 191 2.03 12.56 17.08
N GLU A 192 3.11 12.95 17.76
CA GLU A 192 4.40 12.27 17.63
C GLU A 192 4.19 10.81 18.07
N TRP A 193 4.42 9.87 17.15
CA TRP A 193 4.27 8.43 17.40
C TRP A 193 5.10 7.95 18.61
N GLU A 194 6.26 8.57 18.86
CA GLU A 194 7.12 8.27 20.00
C GLU A 194 6.45 8.55 21.36
N LYS A 195 5.38 9.35 21.38
CA LYS A 195 4.57 9.63 22.57
C LYS A 195 3.24 8.87 22.58
N ALA A 196 2.91 8.05 21.58
CA ALA A 196 1.55 7.52 21.36
C ALA A 196 1.12 6.36 22.28
N GLY A 197 1.89 6.02 23.31
CA GLY A 197 1.55 4.96 24.26
C GLY A 197 2.26 3.63 23.98
N GLU A 198 1.90 2.60 24.74
CA GLU A 198 2.40 1.23 24.51
C GLU A 198 1.65 0.63 23.32
N HIS A 199 2.32 -0.19 22.51
CA HIS A 199 1.71 -0.87 21.38
C HIS A 199 1.99 -2.36 21.39
N ILE A 200 1.07 -3.12 20.81
CA ILE A 200 1.18 -4.56 20.62
C ILE A 200 0.98 -4.85 19.14
N SER A 201 1.90 -5.61 18.55
CA SER A 201 1.67 -6.27 17.26
C SER A 201 1.38 -7.75 17.50
N THR A 202 0.22 -8.24 17.08
CA THR A 202 -0.18 -9.63 17.32
C THR A 202 -0.90 -10.24 16.12
N THR A 203 -0.81 -11.56 16.00
CA THR A 203 -1.66 -12.37 15.08
C THR A 203 -2.65 -13.23 15.86
N ASP A 204 -2.61 -13.18 17.19
CA ASP A 204 -3.42 -14.00 18.09
C ASP A 204 -4.79 -13.33 18.34
N LEU A 205 -5.83 -13.86 17.69
CA LEU A 205 -7.19 -13.38 17.85
C LEU A 205 -7.79 -13.63 19.25
N SER A 206 -7.15 -14.47 20.08
CA SER A 206 -7.58 -14.71 21.46
C SER A 206 -7.11 -13.64 22.45
N THR A 207 -6.34 -12.65 21.98
CA THR A 207 -5.89 -11.51 22.79
C THR A 207 -7.09 -10.82 23.42
N LYS A 208 -7.07 -10.71 24.75
CA LYS A 208 -8.11 -10.01 25.52
C LYS A 208 -7.98 -8.51 25.37
N LEU A 209 -9.12 -7.84 25.24
CA LEU A 209 -9.19 -6.39 25.10
C LEU A 209 -9.47 -5.72 26.44
N GLU A 210 -8.88 -4.54 26.62
CA GLU A 210 -9.17 -3.65 27.74
C GLU A 210 -9.80 -2.35 27.21
N ASP A 211 -10.42 -1.60 28.10
CA ASP A 211 -11.03 -0.32 27.78
C ASP A 211 -10.00 0.67 27.21
N GLY A 212 -10.39 1.40 26.16
CA GLY A 212 -9.56 2.41 25.50
C GLY A 212 -8.59 1.87 24.44
N TYR A 213 -8.57 0.56 24.16
CA TYR A 213 -7.71 0.01 23.11
C TYR A 213 -8.14 0.48 21.72
N ARG A 214 -7.16 0.91 20.91
CA ARG A 214 -7.37 1.25 19.49
C ARG A 214 -6.73 0.17 18.62
N ILE A 215 -7.51 -0.43 17.74
CA ILE A 215 -7.19 -1.66 17.02
C ILE A 215 -7.14 -1.33 15.52
N PHE A 216 -6.06 -1.73 14.86
CA PHE A 216 -5.83 -1.54 13.42
C PHE A 216 -5.62 -2.89 12.75
N THR A 217 -6.52 -3.27 11.85
CA THR A 217 -6.51 -4.60 11.23
C THR A 217 -6.01 -4.61 9.79
N TYR A 218 -5.99 -3.45 9.12
CA TYR A 218 -5.58 -3.34 7.73
C TYR A 218 -5.02 -1.94 7.39
N ILE A 219 -4.34 -1.84 6.25
CA ILE A 219 -3.89 -0.57 5.67
C ILE A 219 -4.67 -0.34 4.38
N LYS A 220 -5.30 0.82 4.25
CA LYS A 220 -5.99 1.24 3.02
C LYS A 220 -5.12 2.21 2.24
N ILE A 221 -4.90 1.90 0.96
CA ILE A 221 -4.02 2.65 0.07
C ILE A 221 -4.84 3.23 -1.09
N GLU A 222 -4.84 4.54 -1.25
CA GLU A 222 -5.34 5.20 -2.45
C GLU A 222 -4.24 5.26 -3.50
N ILE A 223 -4.49 4.74 -4.70
CA ILE A 223 -3.52 4.67 -5.78
C ILE A 223 -3.49 6.01 -6.53
N ASP A 224 -2.28 6.48 -6.84
CA ASP A 224 -2.08 7.71 -7.60
C ASP A 224 -2.31 7.47 -9.10
N PRO A 225 -3.27 8.16 -9.75
CA PRO A 225 -3.54 8.00 -11.18
C PRO A 225 -2.36 8.40 -12.09
N LEU A 226 -1.34 9.09 -11.57
CA LEU A 226 -0.13 9.45 -12.31
C LEU A 226 0.91 8.31 -12.38
N ALA A 227 0.66 7.17 -11.73
CA ALA A 227 1.57 6.02 -11.73
C ALA A 227 0.88 4.71 -12.16
N PRO A 228 0.33 4.61 -13.38
CA PRO A 228 -0.40 3.44 -13.86
C PRO A 228 0.42 2.14 -13.85
N GLU A 229 1.69 2.17 -14.28
CA GLU A 229 2.54 0.97 -14.25
C GLU A 229 2.97 0.62 -12.82
N GLY A 230 3.27 1.63 -11.99
CA GLY A 230 3.58 1.46 -10.57
C GLY A 230 2.41 0.87 -9.78
N ALA A 231 1.18 1.18 -10.15
CA ALA A 231 -0.03 0.59 -9.58
C ALA A 231 -0.15 -0.90 -9.90
N GLU A 232 0.05 -1.31 -11.17
CA GLU A 232 0.04 -2.72 -11.55
C GLU A 232 1.14 -3.52 -10.84
N PHE A 233 2.31 -2.90 -10.65
CA PHE A 233 3.37 -3.48 -9.83
C PHE A 233 2.91 -3.71 -8.38
N PHE A 234 2.28 -2.72 -7.76
CA PHE A 234 1.75 -2.84 -6.40
C PHE A 234 0.69 -3.94 -6.29
N PHE A 235 -0.25 -4.01 -7.24
CA PHE A 235 -1.27 -5.04 -7.24
C PHE A 235 -0.68 -6.44 -7.44
N ALA A 236 0.38 -6.58 -8.24
CA ALA A 236 1.08 -7.84 -8.42
C ALA A 236 1.80 -8.28 -7.14
N VAL A 237 2.51 -7.36 -6.47
CA VAL A 237 3.17 -7.64 -5.18
C VAL A 237 2.15 -8.03 -4.12
N THR A 238 1.02 -7.31 -4.04
CA THR A 238 -0.01 -7.49 -3.01
C THR A 238 -1.19 -8.34 -3.48
N LYS A 239 -0.99 -9.22 -4.48
CA LYS A 239 -2.06 -10.04 -5.08
C LYS A 239 -2.78 -10.93 -4.07
N ASP A 240 -2.09 -11.30 -3.00
CA ASP A 240 -2.63 -12.07 -1.88
C ASP A 240 -3.29 -11.18 -0.81
N GLY A 241 -3.52 -9.89 -1.08
CA GLY A 241 -4.10 -8.93 -0.14
C GLY A 241 -3.20 -8.62 1.05
N THR A 242 -1.90 -8.92 0.98
CA THR A 242 -0.97 -8.65 2.07
C THR A 242 0.28 -7.90 1.62
N PHE A 243 0.87 -7.16 2.56
CA PHE A 243 2.18 -6.51 2.43
C PHE A 243 3.15 -7.14 3.43
N HIS A 244 4.28 -7.66 2.93
CA HIS A 244 5.27 -8.37 3.73
C HIS A 244 6.33 -7.40 4.27
N ILE A 245 6.60 -7.46 5.57
CA ILE A 245 7.55 -6.56 6.22
C ILE A 245 8.94 -7.23 6.26
N ASP A 246 9.61 -7.25 5.11
CA ASP A 246 10.96 -7.80 4.99
C ASP A 246 12.01 -6.92 5.69
N TYR A 247 11.76 -5.61 5.73
CA TYR A 247 12.62 -4.66 6.42
C TYR A 247 11.84 -3.49 7.02
N LEU A 248 12.17 -3.20 8.26
CA LEU A 248 11.66 -2.09 9.07
C LEU A 248 12.81 -1.09 9.30
N SER A 249 12.52 0.19 9.14
CA SER A 249 13.37 1.30 9.56
C SER A 249 12.58 2.27 10.42
N THR A 250 13.23 3.31 10.94
CA THR A 250 12.55 4.39 11.67
C THR A 250 11.61 5.22 10.78
N SER A 251 11.68 5.09 9.44
CA SER A 251 10.95 5.97 8.52
C SER A 251 10.15 5.28 7.43
N PHE A 252 10.22 3.96 7.36
CA PHE A 252 9.44 3.15 6.41
C PHE A 252 9.46 1.68 6.78
N ILE A 253 8.45 0.96 6.30
CA ILE A 253 8.46 -0.51 6.10
C ILE A 253 8.62 -0.82 4.61
N SER A 254 9.08 -2.03 4.28
CA SER A 254 9.28 -2.43 2.89
C SER A 254 9.09 -3.93 2.63
N ASP A 255 8.51 -4.21 1.46
CA ASP A 255 8.28 -5.53 0.87
C ASP A 255 9.28 -5.75 -0.27
N HIS A 256 10.01 -6.87 -0.21
CA HIS A 256 11.13 -7.19 -1.09
C HIS A 256 10.80 -8.39 -1.99
N ARG A 257 9.56 -8.90 -2.02
CA ARG A 257 9.18 -10.06 -2.83
C ARG A 257 9.55 -9.89 -4.30
N PHE A 258 9.45 -8.67 -4.84
CA PHE A 258 9.77 -8.36 -6.24
C PHE A 258 11.12 -7.63 -6.37
N LYS A 259 12.03 -7.78 -5.40
CA LYS A 259 13.37 -7.19 -5.50
C LYS A 259 14.12 -7.74 -6.73
N GLY A 260 14.60 -6.83 -7.56
CA GLY A 260 15.28 -7.12 -8.84
C GLY A 260 14.42 -6.80 -10.06
N GLU A 261 13.12 -6.64 -9.86
CA GLU A 261 12.20 -6.22 -10.91
C GLU A 261 12.35 -4.73 -11.22
N LEU A 262 12.28 -4.39 -12.50
CA LEU A 262 12.33 -3.00 -12.96
C LEU A 262 10.91 -2.46 -13.12
N VAL A 263 10.70 -1.24 -12.65
CA VAL A 263 9.42 -0.54 -12.74
C VAL A 263 9.66 0.81 -13.37
N THR A 264 8.72 1.23 -14.21
CA THR A 264 8.79 2.55 -14.84
C THR A 264 8.74 3.65 -13.80
N TYR A 265 9.50 4.70 -14.05
CA TYR A 265 9.49 5.89 -13.22
C TYR A 265 8.44 6.87 -13.75
N GLU A 266 7.40 7.13 -12.97
CA GLU A 266 6.22 7.85 -13.43
C GLU A 266 5.96 9.12 -12.61
N ASN A 267 6.15 9.06 -11.29
CA ASN A 267 5.70 10.11 -10.39
C ASN A 267 6.80 10.57 -9.40
N PHE A 268 7.25 11.81 -9.57
CA PHE A 268 8.21 12.47 -8.68
C PHE A 268 7.49 13.28 -7.61
N GLU A 269 7.27 12.67 -6.46
CA GLU A 269 6.65 13.33 -5.31
C GLU A 269 7.53 13.26 -4.06
N ALA A 270 7.28 14.14 -3.09
CA ALA A 270 7.81 13.98 -1.75
C ALA A 270 7.27 12.68 -1.14
N ARG A 271 8.12 11.98 -0.38
CA ARG A 271 7.72 10.75 0.30
C ARG A 271 7.23 11.12 1.69
N SER A 272 6.07 11.77 1.76
CA SER A 272 5.40 12.15 3.01
C SER A 272 5.04 10.91 3.82
N THR A 273 4.64 11.11 5.08
CA THR A 273 4.10 10.02 5.90
C THR A 273 2.90 9.41 5.18
N GLY A 274 2.89 8.09 5.03
CA GLY A 274 1.86 7.37 4.29
C GLY A 274 2.13 7.21 2.80
N SER A 275 3.14 7.87 2.21
CA SER A 275 3.48 7.62 0.80
C SER A 275 3.85 6.16 0.57
N VAL A 276 3.23 5.56 -0.44
CA VAL A 276 3.56 4.25 -0.98
C VAL A 276 4.38 4.47 -2.24
N PHE A 277 5.56 3.85 -2.32
CA PHE A 277 6.46 4.08 -3.45
C PHE A 277 7.29 2.85 -3.77
N VAL A 278 7.69 2.75 -5.02
CA VAL A 278 8.58 1.68 -5.51
C VAL A 278 9.93 2.26 -5.89
N ARG A 279 10.98 1.49 -5.63
CA ARG A 279 12.31 1.82 -6.17
C ARG A 279 12.44 1.32 -7.59
N THR A 280 12.64 2.23 -8.53
CA THR A 280 12.64 1.92 -9.97
C THR A 280 14.01 1.50 -10.47
N VAL A 281 15.10 1.94 -9.82
CA VAL A 281 16.47 1.74 -10.29
C VAL A 281 17.51 1.54 -9.18
N GLY A 282 18.65 0.97 -9.56
CA GLY A 282 19.81 0.75 -8.71
C GLY A 282 19.65 -0.41 -7.72
N TYR A 283 20.53 -0.46 -6.70
CA TYR A 283 20.47 -1.53 -5.71
C TYR A 283 19.13 -1.52 -4.95
N GLY A 284 18.40 -2.62 -5.04
CA GLY A 284 17.08 -2.75 -4.45
C GLY A 284 15.94 -2.22 -5.32
N ALA A 285 16.12 -2.08 -6.64
CA ALA A 285 15.00 -1.94 -7.56
C ALA A 285 13.93 -3.03 -7.33
N GLY A 286 12.66 -2.68 -7.52
CA GLY A 286 11.52 -3.57 -7.29
C GLY A 286 11.15 -3.75 -5.80
N LYS A 287 11.80 -3.02 -4.89
CA LYS A 287 11.32 -2.93 -3.50
C LYS A 287 10.18 -1.95 -3.40
N LEU A 288 9.13 -2.38 -2.72
CA LEU A 288 7.95 -1.57 -2.41
C LEU A 288 8.05 -1.05 -0.97
N PHE A 289 7.65 0.20 -0.74
CA PHE A 289 7.81 0.89 0.53
C PHE A 289 6.52 1.57 0.96
N ILE A 290 6.30 1.64 2.27
CA ILE A 290 5.32 2.53 2.90
C ILE A 290 6.08 3.43 3.88
N SER A 291 6.07 4.74 3.64
CA SER A 291 6.70 5.73 4.52
C SER A 291 5.94 5.85 5.84
N THR A 292 6.64 5.69 6.96
CA THR A 292 6.09 5.97 8.30
C THR A 292 6.45 7.37 8.81
N ASP A 293 7.43 8.02 8.16
CA ASP A 293 7.90 9.37 8.43
C ASP A 293 8.24 10.08 7.11
N ALA A 294 8.14 11.41 7.09
CA ALA A 294 8.31 12.22 5.90
C ALA A 294 9.77 12.28 5.43
N ARG A 295 9.99 12.14 4.12
CA ARG A 295 11.29 12.22 3.47
C ARG A 295 11.17 13.01 2.17
N THR A 296 12.29 13.58 1.73
CA THR A 296 12.36 14.26 0.43
C THR A 296 12.15 13.29 -0.73
N SER A 297 11.70 13.86 -1.85
CA SER A 297 11.58 13.19 -3.14
C SER A 297 12.92 12.58 -3.58
N SER A 298 12.85 11.53 -4.39
CA SER A 298 14.04 10.88 -4.93
C SER A 298 13.84 10.56 -6.41
N ILE A 299 14.88 10.79 -7.20
CA ILE A 299 14.91 10.40 -8.62
C ILE A 299 14.96 8.87 -8.84
N MET A 300 15.12 8.10 -7.76
CA MET A 300 15.17 6.63 -7.81
C MET A 300 13.86 5.97 -7.36
N HIS A 301 12.88 6.76 -6.91
CA HIS A 301 11.62 6.27 -6.36
C HIS A 301 10.44 6.91 -7.09
N SER A 302 9.48 6.10 -7.52
CA SER A 302 8.20 6.55 -8.05
C SER A 302 7.13 6.40 -6.98
N VAL A 303 6.42 7.47 -6.64
CA VAL A 303 5.28 7.41 -5.69
C VAL A 303 4.05 6.87 -6.42
N ILE A 304 3.43 5.85 -5.86
CA ILE A 304 2.34 5.11 -6.53
C ILE A 304 0.98 5.27 -5.84
N GLY A 305 0.97 5.89 -4.66
CA GLY A 305 -0.23 6.03 -3.85
C GLY A 305 0.07 6.46 -2.42
N HIS A 306 -0.98 6.56 -1.62
CA HIS A 306 -0.93 7.05 -0.25
C HIS A 306 -1.80 6.21 0.67
N VAL A 307 -1.30 5.93 1.87
CA VAL A 307 -2.09 5.34 2.95
C VAL A 307 -3.14 6.36 3.39
N VAL A 308 -4.41 6.01 3.24
CA VAL A 308 -5.56 6.81 3.68
C VAL A 308 -6.16 6.31 5.00
N GLN A 309 -5.84 5.08 5.41
CA GLN A 309 -6.25 4.50 6.69
C GLN A 309 -5.24 3.44 7.18
N GLY A 310 -5.01 3.36 8.48
CA GLY A 310 -4.15 2.32 9.07
C GLY A 310 -2.65 2.62 9.03
N ILE A 311 -2.24 3.89 8.98
CA ILE A 311 -0.81 4.27 9.05
C ILE A 311 -0.18 3.81 10.38
N GLU A 312 -0.97 3.72 11.44
CA GLU A 312 -0.59 3.19 12.74
C GLU A 312 -0.17 1.72 12.62
N LEU A 313 -0.88 0.90 11.84
CA LEU A 313 -0.51 -0.49 11.61
C LEU A 313 0.87 -0.60 10.93
N ALA A 314 1.16 0.27 9.97
CA ALA A 314 2.48 0.32 9.33
C ALA A 314 3.62 0.68 10.31
N ARG A 315 3.30 1.39 11.41
CA ARG A 315 4.26 1.78 12.45
C ARG A 315 4.41 0.74 13.56
N ILE A 316 3.33 0.02 13.88
CA ILE A 316 3.30 -1.04 14.91
C ILE A 316 3.90 -2.34 14.38
N ALA A 317 3.64 -2.67 13.12
CA ALA A 317 3.96 -3.98 12.59
C ALA A 317 5.48 -4.24 12.55
N GLU A 318 5.84 -5.49 12.80
CA GLU A 318 7.22 -5.92 13.02
C GLU A 318 7.80 -6.64 11.80
N LYS A 319 9.13 -6.67 11.73
CA LYS A 319 9.85 -7.40 10.69
C LYS A 319 9.46 -8.88 10.71
N GLY A 320 9.18 -9.44 9.54
CA GLY A 320 8.78 -10.84 9.35
C GLY A 320 7.27 -11.07 9.45
N GLN A 321 6.51 -10.05 9.85
CA GLN A 321 5.04 -10.09 9.78
C GLN A 321 4.56 -9.69 8.38
N LYS A 322 3.28 -9.98 8.13
CA LYS A 322 2.52 -9.46 6.98
C LYS A 322 1.30 -8.71 7.49
N VAL A 323 0.91 -7.63 6.82
CA VAL A 323 -0.28 -6.83 7.16
C VAL A 323 -1.29 -6.93 6.03
N MET A 324 -2.59 -6.90 6.36
CA MET A 324 -3.64 -6.84 5.35
C MET A 324 -3.60 -5.46 4.66
N VAL A 325 -3.69 -5.45 3.34
CA VAL A 325 -3.77 -4.22 2.56
C VAL A 325 -5.00 -4.24 1.66
N GLU A 326 -5.62 -3.08 1.50
CA GLU A 326 -6.67 -2.82 0.53
C GLU A 326 -6.29 -1.61 -0.31
N SER A 327 -6.69 -1.61 -1.59
CA SER A 327 -6.41 -0.52 -2.51
C SER A 327 -7.68 0.14 -3.02
N VAL A 328 -7.61 1.43 -3.30
CA VAL A 328 -8.66 2.16 -4.02
C VAL A 328 -8.02 2.86 -5.22
N PRO A 329 -8.42 2.54 -6.47
CA PRO A 329 -9.36 1.49 -6.85
C PRO A 329 -8.79 0.07 -6.64
N ASP A 330 -9.66 -0.94 -6.71
CA ASP A 330 -9.26 -2.34 -6.87
C ASP A 330 -8.68 -2.58 -8.27
N ARG A 331 -7.75 -3.53 -8.38
CA ARG A 331 -7.18 -3.96 -9.67
C ARG A 331 -8.28 -4.45 -10.62
N ILE A 332 -8.22 -4.03 -11.88
CA ILE A 332 -8.97 -4.66 -12.97
C ILE A 332 -8.04 -5.64 -13.67
N MET A 333 -8.26 -6.93 -13.42
CA MET A 333 -7.52 -8.01 -14.04
C MET A 333 -8.51 -8.99 -14.68
N LEU A 334 -8.56 -9.00 -16.01
CA LEU A 334 -9.46 -9.84 -16.79
C LEU A 334 -8.77 -11.10 -17.34
N LEU A 335 -7.43 -11.13 -17.29
CA LEU A 335 -6.67 -12.28 -17.78
C LEU A 335 -7.06 -13.54 -16.99
N GLY A 336 -7.22 -14.66 -17.70
CA GLY A 336 -7.64 -15.95 -17.13
C GLY A 336 -9.14 -16.07 -16.88
N MET A 337 -9.93 -15.02 -17.08
CA MET A 337 -11.39 -15.11 -17.08
C MET A 337 -11.91 -15.55 -18.44
N THR A 338 -13.13 -16.07 -18.47
CA THR A 338 -13.88 -16.25 -19.72
C THR A 338 -14.34 -14.89 -20.25
N ASN A 339 -14.57 -14.80 -21.56
CA ASN A 339 -15.14 -13.61 -22.19
C ASN A 339 -16.48 -13.19 -21.54
N ALA A 340 -17.33 -14.17 -21.19
CA ALA A 340 -18.60 -13.91 -20.55
C ALA A 340 -18.45 -13.34 -19.13
N ASP A 341 -17.54 -13.90 -18.31
CA ASP A 341 -17.31 -13.45 -16.94
C ASP A 341 -16.72 -12.04 -16.90
N ALA A 342 -15.76 -11.75 -17.80
CA ALA A 342 -15.16 -10.42 -17.90
C ALA A 342 -16.18 -9.36 -18.29
N GLU A 343 -17.07 -9.64 -19.25
CA GLU A 343 -18.16 -8.73 -19.60
C GLU A 343 -19.12 -8.48 -18.44
N ALA A 344 -19.50 -9.53 -17.72
CA ALA A 344 -20.37 -9.41 -16.55
C ALA A 344 -19.72 -8.58 -15.43
N GLN A 345 -18.41 -8.74 -15.20
CA GLN A 345 -17.66 -7.99 -14.19
C GLN A 345 -17.50 -6.51 -14.60
N MET A 346 -17.20 -6.23 -15.87
CA MET A 346 -16.99 -4.86 -16.36
C MET A 346 -18.30 -4.07 -16.49
N ALA A 347 -19.41 -4.74 -16.80
CA ALA A 347 -20.73 -4.11 -16.81
C ALA A 347 -21.11 -3.51 -15.44
N GLN A 348 -20.71 -4.15 -14.33
CA GLN A 348 -20.95 -3.61 -12.97
C GLN A 348 -20.17 -2.32 -12.67
N LYS A 349 -19.10 -2.06 -13.42
CA LYS A 349 -18.22 -0.89 -13.28
C LYS A 349 -18.46 0.18 -14.37
N ASP A 350 -19.49 -0.01 -15.21
CA ASP A 350 -19.81 0.84 -16.36
C ASP A 350 -18.63 0.96 -17.33
N ILE A 351 -18.02 -0.18 -17.67
CA ILE A 351 -16.88 -0.29 -18.60
C ILE A 351 -17.31 -1.14 -19.80
N GLU A 352 -17.11 -0.61 -21.00
CA GLU A 352 -17.41 -1.31 -22.26
C GLU A 352 -16.30 -2.32 -22.60
N VAL A 353 -16.66 -3.55 -22.95
CA VAL A 353 -15.71 -4.60 -23.36
C VAL A 353 -15.81 -4.84 -24.86
N THR A 354 -14.68 -4.84 -25.56
CA THR A 354 -14.55 -5.26 -26.96
C THR A 354 -13.77 -6.56 -27.03
N ARG A 355 -14.31 -7.59 -27.70
CA ARG A 355 -13.64 -8.88 -27.87
C ARG A 355 -12.86 -8.94 -29.18
N GLU A 356 -11.63 -9.45 -29.13
CA GLU A 356 -10.79 -9.80 -30.27
C GLU A 356 -10.31 -11.26 -30.18
N GLY A 357 -9.85 -11.82 -31.30
CA GLY A 357 -9.42 -13.22 -31.36
C GLY A 357 -10.60 -14.19 -31.32
N TYR A 358 -10.59 -15.12 -30.37
CA TYR A 358 -11.72 -16.01 -30.12
C TYR A 358 -12.80 -15.28 -29.31
N THR A 359 -13.96 -15.05 -29.92
CA THR A 359 -15.04 -14.24 -29.33
C THR A 359 -16.16 -15.07 -28.68
N GLY A 360 -16.06 -16.40 -28.67
CA GLY A 360 -17.02 -17.26 -27.97
C GLY A 360 -17.01 -17.00 -26.47
N ASP A 361 -18.15 -17.19 -25.82
CA ASP A 361 -18.33 -16.90 -24.38
C ASP A 361 -17.38 -17.67 -23.47
N ASP A 362 -16.98 -18.87 -23.90
CA ASP A 362 -16.04 -19.77 -23.24
C ASP A 362 -14.56 -19.43 -23.48
N GLY A 363 -14.27 -18.47 -24.37
CA GLY A 363 -12.90 -18.06 -24.67
C GLY A 363 -12.22 -17.44 -23.46
N PHE A 364 -10.99 -17.87 -23.17
CA PHE A 364 -10.21 -17.32 -22.07
C PHE A 364 -9.42 -16.10 -22.51
N ILE A 365 -9.44 -15.06 -21.69
CA ILE A 365 -8.74 -13.80 -21.96
C ILE A 365 -7.26 -13.96 -21.63
N VAL A 366 -6.41 -13.67 -22.60
CA VAL A 366 -4.94 -13.76 -22.47
C VAL A 366 -4.25 -12.42 -22.63
N LYS A 367 -4.99 -11.39 -23.08
CA LYS A 367 -4.51 -10.02 -23.16
C LYS A 367 -5.66 -9.04 -22.95
N GLN A 368 -5.36 -7.91 -22.31
CA GLN A 368 -6.28 -6.77 -22.20
C GLN A 368 -5.56 -5.48 -22.64
N SER A 369 -6.31 -4.55 -23.22
CA SER A 369 -5.82 -3.24 -23.67
C SER A 369 -6.89 -2.16 -23.43
N PRO A 370 -6.61 -1.09 -22.65
CA PRO A 370 -5.36 -0.80 -21.94
C PRO A 370 -4.95 -1.89 -20.96
N SER A 371 -3.64 -1.98 -20.66
CA SER A 371 -3.12 -3.02 -19.77
C SER A 371 -3.26 -2.67 -18.29
N THR A 372 -3.40 -1.38 -17.96
CA THR A 372 -3.44 -0.90 -16.58
C THR A 372 -4.85 -0.60 -16.09
N THR A 373 -5.08 -0.84 -14.80
CA THR A 373 -6.34 -0.55 -14.12
C THR A 373 -6.74 0.93 -14.25
N ILE A 374 -5.76 1.83 -14.09
CA ILE A 374 -5.98 3.29 -14.15
C ILE A 374 -6.45 3.71 -15.54
N GLU A 375 -5.82 3.22 -16.60
CA GLU A 375 -6.21 3.54 -17.98
C GLU A 375 -7.60 2.98 -18.31
N ILE A 376 -7.89 1.72 -17.93
CA ILE A 376 -9.22 1.13 -18.15
C ILE A 376 -10.32 1.96 -17.46
N LEU A 377 -10.09 2.37 -16.21
CA LEU A 377 -11.05 3.20 -15.47
C LEU A 377 -11.23 4.58 -16.09
N HIS A 378 -10.16 5.17 -16.62
CA HIS A 378 -10.17 6.47 -17.28
C HIS A 378 -10.88 6.42 -18.65
N GLU A 379 -10.58 5.42 -19.47
CA GLU A 379 -11.15 5.25 -20.81
C GLU A 379 -12.59 4.72 -20.78
N LYS A 380 -12.98 4.04 -19.70
CA LYS A 380 -14.25 3.31 -19.57
C LYS A 380 -14.45 2.25 -20.66
N LYS A 381 -13.34 1.75 -21.21
CA LYS A 381 -13.31 0.75 -22.26
C LYS A 381 -12.13 -0.18 -22.06
N VAL A 382 -12.29 -1.42 -22.48
CA VAL A 382 -11.20 -2.40 -22.53
C VAL A 382 -11.42 -3.35 -23.70
N THR A 383 -10.36 -3.58 -24.48
CA THR A 383 -10.32 -4.61 -25.52
C THR A 383 -9.64 -5.84 -24.94
N VAL A 384 -10.31 -7.00 -25.03
CA VAL A 384 -9.81 -8.28 -24.53
C VAL A 384 -9.54 -9.22 -25.70
N GLN A 385 -8.41 -9.91 -25.66
CA GLN A 385 -8.06 -10.93 -26.64
C GLN A 385 -8.37 -12.31 -26.04
N GLY A 386 -9.40 -12.96 -26.57
CA GLY A 386 -9.77 -14.33 -26.19
C GLY A 386 -9.02 -15.36 -27.01
N VAL A 387 -8.75 -16.53 -26.41
CA VAL A 387 -8.25 -17.73 -27.11
C VAL A 387 -9.14 -18.93 -26.86
N ASP A 388 -9.04 -19.91 -27.74
CA ASP A 388 -9.69 -21.21 -27.60
C ASP A 388 -9.26 -21.88 -26.27
N PRO A 389 -10.18 -22.44 -25.47
CA PRO A 389 -9.86 -23.15 -24.23
C PRO A 389 -8.82 -24.28 -24.35
N GLU A 390 -8.65 -24.86 -25.55
CA GLU A 390 -7.61 -25.87 -25.80
C GLU A 390 -6.19 -25.28 -25.78
N MET A 391 -6.06 -23.95 -25.95
CA MET A 391 -4.78 -23.25 -25.89
C MET A 391 -4.35 -22.88 -24.45
N LEU A 392 -5.26 -23.00 -23.48
CA LEU A 392 -5.02 -22.72 -22.07
C LEU A 392 -4.79 -24.03 -21.29
N VAL A 393 -3.66 -24.08 -20.59
CA VAL A 393 -3.21 -25.24 -19.81
C VAL A 393 -3.11 -24.88 -18.34
N GLU A 394 -3.85 -25.60 -17.50
CA GLU A 394 -3.78 -25.43 -16.05
C GLU A 394 -2.59 -26.19 -15.45
N ILE A 395 -1.89 -25.54 -14.52
CA ILE A 395 -0.70 -26.07 -13.88
C ILE A 395 -0.81 -25.98 -12.34
N GLU A 396 -0.25 -26.97 -11.65
CA GLU A 396 -0.03 -26.93 -10.21
C GLU A 396 1.48 -26.78 -9.94
N LEU A 397 1.87 -25.76 -9.18
CA LEU A 397 3.27 -25.50 -8.81
C LEU A 397 3.60 -26.04 -7.41
N TYR A 398 4.85 -26.45 -7.22
CA TYR A 398 5.37 -27.02 -5.98
C TYR A 398 6.21 -25.99 -5.21
N ASP A 399 5.56 -24.97 -4.65
CA ASP A 399 6.22 -23.81 -4.00
C ASP A 399 7.32 -24.18 -2.99
N ASP A 400 7.13 -25.25 -2.23
CA ASP A 400 8.06 -25.68 -1.18
C ASP A 400 9.29 -26.45 -1.70
N LEU A 401 9.23 -27.01 -2.92
CA LEU A 401 10.24 -27.95 -3.40
C LEU A 401 11.35 -27.27 -4.21
N ALA A 402 11.03 -26.25 -5.01
CA ALA A 402 11.99 -25.55 -5.86
C ALA A 402 11.75 -24.03 -5.91
N PRO A 403 11.81 -23.32 -4.77
CA PRO A 403 11.38 -21.93 -4.66
C PRO A 403 12.18 -20.95 -5.53
N LYS A 404 13.50 -21.13 -5.69
CA LYS A 404 14.30 -20.22 -6.54
C LYS A 404 14.02 -20.46 -8.02
N THR A 405 13.88 -21.72 -8.40
CA THR A 405 13.51 -22.11 -9.76
C THR A 405 12.11 -21.61 -10.12
N LEU A 406 11.18 -21.62 -9.16
CA LEU A 406 9.84 -21.07 -9.34
C LEU A 406 9.83 -19.55 -9.47
N ASP A 407 10.67 -18.83 -8.72
CA ASP A 407 10.85 -17.38 -8.92
C ASP A 407 11.33 -17.08 -10.35
N PHE A 408 12.31 -17.85 -10.86
CA PHE A 408 12.71 -17.77 -12.27
C PHE A 408 11.53 -18.07 -13.21
N PHE A 409 10.83 -19.19 -13.01
CA PHE A 409 9.75 -19.62 -13.90
C PHE A 409 8.63 -18.57 -13.98
N ARG A 410 8.10 -18.13 -12.82
CA ARG A 410 7.04 -17.14 -12.75
C ARG A 410 7.44 -15.82 -13.40
N HIS A 411 8.68 -15.38 -13.22
CA HIS A 411 9.20 -14.21 -13.92
C HIS A 411 9.28 -14.43 -15.43
N ALA A 412 9.88 -15.54 -15.86
CA ALA A 412 10.16 -15.85 -17.26
C ALA A 412 8.88 -15.96 -18.10
N VAL A 413 7.82 -16.55 -17.54
CA VAL A 413 6.53 -16.72 -18.22
C VAL A 413 5.53 -15.60 -17.96
N GLY A 414 5.80 -14.67 -17.05
CA GLY A 414 4.92 -13.54 -16.72
C GLY A 414 3.92 -13.78 -15.57
N LEU A 415 3.85 -14.99 -15.03
CA LEU A 415 2.97 -15.37 -13.89
C LEU A 415 3.26 -14.59 -12.59
N GLN A 416 4.37 -13.85 -12.55
CA GLN A 416 4.67 -12.95 -11.45
C GLN A 416 3.69 -11.76 -11.39
N TYR A 417 3.26 -11.24 -12.54
CA TYR A 417 2.40 -10.05 -12.64
C TYR A 417 0.95 -10.40 -12.97
N ASP A 418 0.78 -11.42 -13.82
CA ASP A 418 -0.47 -11.78 -14.44
C ASP A 418 -0.87 -13.21 -14.05
N PRO A 419 -2.17 -13.52 -13.99
CA PRO A 419 -2.61 -14.88 -13.71
C PRO A 419 -2.34 -15.84 -14.89
N VAL A 420 -2.12 -15.31 -16.10
CA VAL A 420 -1.83 -16.09 -17.30
C VAL A 420 -0.38 -15.91 -17.73
N GLY A 421 0.34 -17.02 -17.84
CA GLY A 421 1.71 -17.06 -18.34
C GLY A 421 1.80 -17.44 -19.81
N LEU A 422 2.89 -17.03 -20.45
CA LEU A 422 3.20 -17.28 -21.86
C LEU A 422 4.35 -18.27 -22.00
N LEU A 423 4.12 -19.37 -22.73
CA LEU A 423 5.10 -20.41 -22.99
C LEU A 423 5.17 -20.73 -24.49
N PRO A 424 6.05 -20.06 -25.24
CA PRO A 424 6.34 -20.42 -26.62
C PRO A 424 6.96 -21.81 -26.71
N VAL A 425 6.43 -22.65 -27.60
CA VAL A 425 6.93 -23.99 -27.87
C VAL A 425 8.15 -23.87 -28.78
N MET A 426 9.34 -24.16 -28.23
CA MET A 426 10.58 -24.11 -29.00
C MET A 426 10.72 -25.33 -29.90
N MET A 427 10.39 -26.51 -29.38
CA MET A 427 10.41 -27.75 -30.15
C MET A 427 9.60 -28.85 -29.48
N THR A 428 9.07 -29.73 -30.32
CA THR A 428 8.38 -30.95 -29.95
C THR A 428 9.16 -32.17 -30.49
N TYR A 429 9.37 -33.18 -29.64
CA TYR A 429 10.02 -34.43 -30.04
C TYR A 429 9.28 -35.62 -29.42
N GLU A 430 8.60 -36.41 -30.27
CA GLU A 430 7.78 -37.55 -29.88
C GLU A 430 6.78 -37.20 -28.77
N ASN A 431 7.15 -37.46 -27.51
CA ASN A 431 6.34 -37.24 -26.31
C ASN A 431 6.90 -36.11 -25.42
N THR A 432 7.86 -35.31 -25.90
CA THR A 432 8.55 -34.26 -25.14
C THR A 432 8.30 -32.89 -25.77
N TYR A 433 7.92 -31.92 -24.94
CA TYR A 433 7.66 -30.55 -25.31
C TYR A 433 8.68 -29.67 -24.59
N ILE A 434 9.42 -28.87 -25.37
CA ILE A 434 10.44 -27.97 -24.85
C ILE A 434 10.02 -26.54 -25.17
N PHE A 435 10.00 -25.71 -24.13
CA PHE A 435 9.59 -24.33 -24.18
C PHE A 435 10.77 -23.41 -23.91
N LYS A 436 10.70 -22.22 -24.50
CA LYS A 436 11.65 -21.15 -24.24
C LYS A 436 10.89 -19.87 -23.95
N ALA A 437 11.02 -19.39 -22.73
CA ALA A 437 10.46 -18.11 -22.33
C ALA A 437 11.02 -16.96 -23.17
N GLU A 438 10.18 -15.96 -23.45
CA GLU A 438 10.59 -14.77 -24.21
C GLU A 438 11.50 -13.85 -23.39
N LYS A 439 11.25 -13.76 -22.07
CA LYS A 439 12.04 -12.95 -21.15
C LYS A 439 13.32 -13.70 -20.75
N PRO A 440 14.53 -13.18 -21.05
CA PRO A 440 15.79 -13.85 -20.77
C PRO A 440 16.19 -13.72 -19.29
N ALA A 441 15.40 -14.33 -18.41
CA ALA A 441 15.53 -14.24 -16.96
C ALA A 441 16.75 -15.00 -16.41
N GLU A 442 17.28 -15.96 -17.17
CA GLU A 442 18.43 -16.80 -16.82
C GLU A 442 19.73 -16.00 -16.66
N SER A 443 19.75 -14.76 -17.19
CA SER A 443 20.89 -13.87 -17.11
C SER A 443 21.03 -13.16 -15.75
N TYR A 444 19.98 -13.15 -14.92
CA TYR A 444 19.99 -12.48 -13.61
C TYR A 444 19.24 -13.22 -12.48
N LYS A 445 18.49 -14.29 -12.78
CA LYS A 445 17.88 -15.17 -11.78
C LYS A 445 18.71 -16.46 -11.60
N GLU A 446 18.84 -16.91 -10.36
CA GLU A 446 19.55 -18.15 -10.03
C GLU A 446 18.64 -19.37 -10.26
N ILE A 447 19.18 -20.42 -10.88
CA ILE A 447 18.48 -21.70 -11.08
C ILE A 447 19.37 -22.82 -10.56
N PHE A 448 19.63 -22.82 -9.25
CA PHE A 448 20.42 -23.87 -8.62
C PHE A 448 19.72 -25.22 -8.72
N PRO A 449 20.44 -26.35 -8.67
CA PRO A 449 19.81 -27.65 -8.53
C PRO A 449 18.88 -27.69 -7.29
N GLU A 450 17.58 -27.85 -7.54
CA GLU A 450 16.49 -27.88 -6.56
C GLU A 450 15.47 -28.92 -7.04
N ASN A 451 14.97 -29.79 -6.15
CA ASN A 451 14.00 -30.83 -6.51
C ASN A 451 14.36 -31.63 -7.78
N THR A 452 15.60 -32.14 -7.84
CA THR A 452 16.05 -32.95 -8.97
C THR A 452 15.41 -34.34 -8.92
N PRO A 453 14.79 -34.81 -10.01
CA PRO A 453 14.04 -36.06 -10.00
C PRO A 453 14.98 -37.27 -9.99
N ALA A 454 14.54 -38.37 -9.37
CA ALA A 454 15.16 -39.68 -9.57
C ALA A 454 14.65 -40.38 -10.84
N LYS A 455 13.48 -39.97 -11.32
CA LYS A 455 12.79 -40.43 -12.53
C LYS A 455 11.87 -39.29 -12.98
N ALA A 456 11.77 -39.04 -14.28
CA ALA A 456 10.79 -38.10 -14.82
C ALA A 456 9.40 -38.76 -14.86
N ILE A 457 8.40 -38.09 -14.28
CA ILE A 457 7.00 -38.55 -14.33
C ILE A 457 6.27 -37.80 -15.42
N ALA A 458 5.42 -38.50 -16.18
CA ALA A 458 4.58 -37.88 -17.21
C ALA A 458 3.76 -36.69 -16.63
N GLY A 459 3.74 -35.58 -17.36
CA GLY A 459 3.03 -34.36 -16.99
C GLY A 459 3.78 -33.42 -16.05
N GLU A 460 4.93 -33.83 -15.49
CA GLU A 460 5.74 -32.93 -14.66
C GLU A 460 6.42 -31.83 -15.49
N ILE A 461 6.46 -30.64 -14.90
CA ILE A 461 7.13 -29.46 -15.46
C ILE A 461 8.55 -29.42 -14.91
N GLY A 462 9.52 -29.53 -15.81
CA GLY A 462 10.94 -29.41 -15.50
C GLY A 462 11.51 -28.08 -15.98
N VAL A 463 12.46 -27.55 -15.22
CA VAL A 463 13.32 -26.42 -15.62
C VAL A 463 14.77 -26.86 -15.59
N THR A 464 15.52 -26.55 -16.63
CA THR A 464 16.94 -26.89 -16.72
C THR A 464 17.72 -26.01 -15.76
N ASN A 465 18.44 -26.63 -14.83
CA ASN A 465 19.21 -25.92 -13.81
C ASN A 465 20.61 -25.53 -14.34
N GLN A 466 21.32 -24.73 -13.55
CA GLN A 466 22.63 -24.17 -13.90
C GLN A 466 23.76 -25.21 -13.99
N ALA A 467 23.52 -26.49 -13.69
CA ALA A 467 24.50 -27.55 -13.94
C ALA A 467 24.61 -27.92 -15.43
N ALA A 468 23.66 -27.48 -16.27
CA ALA A 468 23.69 -27.65 -17.72
C ALA A 468 23.97 -26.33 -18.46
N LYS A 469 24.46 -26.45 -19.71
CA LYS A 469 24.77 -25.29 -20.56
C LYS A 469 23.53 -24.49 -20.99
N ARG A 470 22.36 -25.13 -21.01
CA ARG A 470 21.09 -24.55 -21.46
C ARG A 470 20.14 -24.31 -20.29
N ALA A 471 20.66 -23.73 -19.21
CA ALA A 471 19.87 -23.36 -18.04
C ALA A 471 18.68 -22.47 -18.45
N GLY A 472 17.54 -22.66 -17.78
CA GLY A 472 16.31 -21.92 -18.04
C GLY A 472 15.37 -22.53 -19.10
N MET A 473 15.79 -23.59 -19.81
CA MET A 473 14.87 -24.32 -20.70
C MET A 473 13.79 -25.04 -19.89
N ILE A 474 12.53 -24.90 -20.30
CA ILE A 474 11.37 -25.50 -19.64
C ILE A 474 10.93 -26.70 -20.47
N GLY A 475 10.50 -27.78 -19.84
CA GLY A 475 10.07 -28.97 -20.58
C GLY A 475 9.07 -29.83 -19.84
N VAL A 476 8.29 -30.57 -20.62
CA VAL A 476 7.27 -31.52 -20.14
C VAL A 476 7.32 -32.77 -21.00
N LYS A 477 7.13 -33.93 -20.38
CA LYS A 477 6.99 -35.23 -21.06
C LYS A 477 5.60 -35.81 -20.88
N LEU A 478 5.07 -36.47 -21.90
CA LEU A 478 3.82 -37.23 -21.83
C LEU A 478 4.01 -38.69 -21.38
N VAL A 479 5.26 -39.13 -21.21
CA VAL A 479 5.62 -40.47 -20.76
C VAL A 479 6.72 -40.39 -19.71
N ASP A 480 6.73 -41.37 -18.81
CA ASP A 480 7.78 -41.56 -17.83
C ASP A 480 9.15 -41.82 -18.47
N ASP A 481 10.23 -41.36 -17.83
CA ASP A 481 11.61 -41.58 -18.31
C ASP A 481 12.60 -41.73 -17.15
N ASP A 482 13.38 -42.83 -17.18
CA ASP A 482 14.35 -43.19 -16.14
C ASP A 482 15.75 -42.60 -16.39
N LEU A 483 15.99 -41.99 -17.55
CA LEU A 483 17.32 -41.52 -18.00
C LEU A 483 17.40 -39.99 -18.10
N PHE A 484 16.34 -39.35 -18.59
CA PHE A 484 16.33 -37.91 -18.88
C PHE A 484 15.13 -37.22 -18.22
N GLY A 485 15.37 -36.02 -17.65
CA GLY A 485 14.35 -35.17 -17.08
C GLY A 485 13.37 -34.62 -18.13
N PRO A 486 12.30 -33.92 -17.70
CA PRO A 486 11.31 -33.34 -18.61
C PRO A 486 11.88 -32.38 -19.67
N THR A 487 13.03 -31.75 -19.40
CA THR A 487 13.70 -30.82 -20.33
C THR A 487 14.59 -31.50 -21.36
N GLY A 488 14.68 -32.83 -21.35
CA GLY A 488 15.61 -33.61 -22.19
C GLY A 488 17.05 -33.62 -21.68
N GLU A 489 17.36 -32.88 -20.62
CA GLU A 489 18.65 -32.94 -19.93
C GLU A 489 18.70 -34.15 -18.97
N ARG A 490 19.89 -34.45 -18.43
CA ARG A 490 20.02 -35.48 -17.40
C ARG A 490 19.16 -35.14 -16.19
N LEU A 491 18.67 -36.16 -15.48
CA LEU A 491 17.85 -36.00 -14.28
C LEU A 491 18.44 -35.00 -13.27
N GLY A 492 19.73 -35.09 -12.95
CA GLY A 492 20.41 -34.15 -12.04
C GLY A 492 20.54 -32.70 -12.54
N ASN A 493 20.30 -32.46 -13.83
CA ASN A 493 20.35 -31.14 -14.47
C ASN A 493 18.95 -30.51 -14.63
N THR A 494 17.91 -31.16 -14.10
CA THR A 494 16.52 -30.71 -14.21
C THR A 494 15.92 -30.56 -12.83
N ASN A 495 15.23 -29.45 -12.59
CA ASN A 495 14.46 -29.21 -11.39
C ASN A 495 12.97 -29.42 -11.71
N ILE A 496 12.26 -30.21 -10.91
CA ILE A 496 10.80 -30.33 -11.04
C ILE A 496 10.15 -29.19 -10.27
N ILE A 497 9.27 -28.43 -10.94
CA ILE A 497 8.63 -27.25 -10.34
C ILE A 497 7.13 -27.40 -10.16
N GLY A 498 6.53 -28.44 -10.73
CA GLY A 498 5.09 -28.60 -10.77
C GLY A 498 4.65 -29.66 -11.77
N LYS A 499 3.37 -29.63 -12.13
CA LYS A 499 2.77 -30.52 -13.14
C LYS A 499 1.68 -29.81 -13.91
N ILE A 500 1.42 -30.29 -15.12
CA ILE A 500 0.21 -29.96 -15.87
C ILE A 500 -0.94 -30.83 -15.36
N LEU A 501 -2.12 -30.24 -15.15
CA LEU A 501 -3.30 -30.96 -14.67
C LEU A 501 -3.94 -31.84 -15.75
N ASP A 502 -3.94 -31.38 -17.01
CA ASP A 502 -4.36 -32.15 -18.18
C ASP A 502 -3.25 -32.22 -19.25
N PRO A 503 -2.28 -33.14 -19.11
CA PRO A 503 -1.15 -33.23 -20.03
C PRO A 503 -1.55 -33.53 -21.47
N GLU A 504 -2.72 -34.13 -21.70
CA GLU A 504 -3.16 -34.52 -23.04
C GLU A 504 -3.37 -33.29 -23.95
N LYS A 505 -3.69 -32.12 -23.37
CA LYS A 505 -3.76 -30.86 -24.11
C LYS A 505 -2.47 -30.49 -24.84
N LEU A 506 -1.32 -30.97 -24.38
CA LEU A 506 -0.04 -30.72 -25.06
C LEU A 506 -0.04 -31.21 -26.51
N LYS A 507 -0.84 -32.23 -26.85
CA LYS A 507 -0.94 -32.77 -28.22
C LYS A 507 -1.52 -31.79 -29.24
N HIS A 508 -2.14 -30.70 -28.80
CA HIS A 508 -2.64 -29.64 -29.67
C HIS A 508 -1.54 -28.71 -30.16
N PHE A 509 -0.39 -28.67 -29.47
CA PHE A 509 0.69 -27.76 -29.76
C PHE A 509 1.77 -28.37 -30.65
N LYS A 510 2.36 -27.53 -31.49
CA LYS A 510 3.48 -27.81 -32.39
C LYS A 510 4.59 -26.80 -32.19
N ASP A 511 5.71 -27.04 -32.85
CA ASP A 511 6.81 -26.09 -32.91
C ASP A 511 6.30 -24.69 -33.32
N ASP A 512 6.78 -23.66 -32.62
CA ASP A 512 6.41 -22.25 -32.78
C ASP A 512 4.98 -21.86 -32.34
N ASP A 513 4.19 -22.78 -31.79
CA ASP A 513 2.91 -22.43 -31.13
C ASP A 513 3.15 -21.71 -29.79
N LEU A 514 2.12 -20.98 -29.34
CA LEU A 514 2.11 -20.31 -28.04
C LEU A 514 1.13 -21.00 -27.09
N MET A 515 1.65 -21.56 -26.00
CA MET A 515 0.83 -22.11 -24.92
C MET A 515 0.60 -21.06 -23.84
N TYR A 516 -0.64 -20.95 -23.38
CA TYR A 516 -1.00 -20.12 -22.23
C TYR A 516 -1.12 -21.01 -21.01
N VAL A 517 -0.57 -20.57 -19.87
CA VAL A 517 -0.66 -21.32 -18.61
C VAL A 517 -1.38 -20.54 -17.53
N LEU A 518 -2.22 -21.24 -16.78
CA LEU A 518 -2.94 -20.70 -15.63
C LEU A 518 -2.56 -21.52 -14.39
N GLU A 519 -2.09 -20.85 -13.34
CA GLU A 519 -1.79 -21.52 -12.07
C GLU A 519 -3.10 -21.86 -11.34
N SER A 520 -3.34 -23.15 -11.08
CA SER A 520 -4.50 -23.60 -10.32
C SER A 520 -4.36 -23.12 -8.88
N SER A 521 -5.32 -22.34 -8.39
CA SER A 521 -5.34 -21.91 -6.99
C SER A 521 -5.58 -23.14 -6.10
N LYS A 522 -4.69 -23.44 -5.15
CA LYS A 522 -5.07 -24.28 -4.01
C LYS A 522 -5.99 -23.43 -3.15
N GLU A 523 -7.28 -23.78 -3.09
CA GLU A 523 -8.14 -23.27 -2.01
C GLU A 523 -7.50 -23.71 -0.68
N GLU A 524 -7.01 -22.74 0.11
CA GLU A 524 -6.64 -22.93 1.52
C GLU A 524 -7.83 -22.71 2.45
#